data_AF-A0A382SBU9-F1
#
_entry.id   AF-A0A382SBU9-F1
#
_cell.length_a   1.000
_cell.length_b   1.000
_cell.length_c   1.000
_cell.angle_alpha   90.00
_cell.angle_beta   90.00
_cell.angle_gamma   90.00
#
_symmetry.space_group_name_H-M   'P 1'
#
loop_
_entity.id
_entity.type
_entity.pdbx_description
1 polymer ?
#
loop_
_entity_poly.entity_id
_entity_poly.type
_entity_poly.pdbx_seq_one_letter_code
_entity_poly.pdbx_strand_id
1 'polypeptide(L)'
;LNDLSKSTATHSALIIDNQSSCKLRKQGNKHSILEQGLKITNKAIVCQKNYWSIRATHDGYSKQYGIIHDRQIEFFPEHNKFIGIDKLIKKKKIKSSNFEIRFHLEPNIKIMKTQNGKSIFIELENEGWKFICDGHTVDMETGLYFGKKNSYIENQNIFISGMTQNENQTIKWELIKI
;
A
#
# COMPACT_ATOMS: atom_id res chain seq x y z
N LEU A 1 17.11 10.13 11.99
CA LEU A 1 15.94 9.72 11.19
C LEU A 1 15.26 8.62 11.95
N ASN A 2 13.96 8.69 12.19
CA ASN A 2 13.25 7.64 12.93
C ASN A 2 13.33 6.33 12.12
N ASP A 3 13.78 5.23 12.72
CA ASP A 3 13.86 3.94 12.01
C ASP A 3 12.47 3.41 11.62
N LEU A 4 11.43 3.77 12.37
CA LEU A 4 10.04 3.43 12.06
C LEU A 4 9.61 3.97 10.70
N SER A 5 10.07 5.17 10.31
CA SER A 5 9.71 5.79 9.03
C SER A 5 10.27 5.04 7.81
N LYS A 6 11.14 4.04 8.02
CA LYS A 6 11.70 3.18 6.97
C LYS A 6 10.96 1.85 6.84
N SER A 7 10.00 1.56 7.73
CA SER A 7 9.18 0.35 7.66
C SER A 7 8.15 0.47 6.54
N THR A 8 7.94 -0.58 5.75
CA THR A 8 6.90 -0.60 4.71
C THR A 8 5.50 -0.30 5.28
N ALA A 9 5.24 -0.64 6.56
CA ALA A 9 3.97 -0.39 7.22
C ALA A 9 3.62 1.11 7.35
N THR A 10 4.61 2.00 7.29
CA THR A 10 4.42 3.46 7.34
C THR A 10 4.30 4.09 5.96
N HIS A 11 4.11 3.28 4.91
CA HIS A 11 3.97 3.75 3.52
C HIS A 11 2.72 3.17 2.88
N SER A 12 2.25 3.81 1.81
CA SER A 12 1.09 3.35 1.04
C SER A 12 1.44 2.13 0.17
N ALA A 13 1.64 0.98 0.81
CA ALA A 13 2.18 -0.24 0.21
C ALA A 13 1.50 -1.50 0.76
N LEU A 14 1.74 -2.62 0.09
CA LEU A 14 1.36 -3.94 0.59
C LEU A 14 2.37 -4.41 1.65
N ILE A 15 1.87 -5.03 2.71
CA ILE A 15 2.64 -5.73 3.75
C ILE A 15 2.07 -7.14 4.00
N ILE A 16 2.92 -8.04 4.50
CA ILE A 16 2.53 -9.41 4.89
C ILE A 16 2.96 -9.67 6.34
N ASP A 17 2.01 -10.07 7.19
CA ASP A 17 2.16 -10.20 8.65
C ASP A 17 2.85 -8.99 9.30
N ASN A 18 2.48 -7.80 8.84
CA ASN A 18 3.06 -6.52 9.27
C ASN A 18 4.60 -6.43 9.12
N GLN A 19 5.18 -7.20 8.17
CA GLN A 19 6.61 -7.17 7.87
C GLN A 19 6.93 -6.30 6.65
N SER A 20 8.07 -5.63 6.73
CA SER A 20 8.62 -4.85 5.63
C SER A 20 9.11 -5.72 4.48
N SER A 21 9.02 -5.18 3.26
CA SER A 21 9.52 -5.86 2.04
C SER A 21 11.06 -5.95 1.99
N CYS A 22 11.74 -5.17 2.82
CA CYS A 22 13.19 -5.16 2.99
C CYS A 22 13.53 -5.25 4.47
N LYS A 23 14.70 -5.81 4.80
CA LYS A 23 15.21 -5.84 6.17
C LYS A 23 16.37 -4.86 6.32
N LEU A 24 16.26 -3.98 7.31
CA LEU A 24 17.31 -3.04 7.69
C LEU A 24 17.94 -3.49 9.00
N ARG A 25 19.26 -3.38 9.09
CA ARG A 25 20.03 -3.63 10.32
C ARG A 25 20.72 -2.36 10.76
N LYS A 26 20.72 -2.06 12.06
CA LYS A 26 21.51 -0.95 12.61
C LYS A 26 23.00 -1.30 12.60
N GLN A 27 23.83 -0.38 12.12
CA GLN A 27 25.28 -0.44 12.27
C GLN A 27 25.69 0.60 13.32
N GLY A 28 25.84 0.14 14.56
CA GLY A 28 26.07 1.01 15.72
C GLY A 28 24.95 2.04 15.90
N ASN A 29 25.30 3.23 16.40
CA ASN A 29 24.34 4.29 16.73
C ASN A 29 24.04 5.27 15.58
N LYS A 30 24.63 5.10 14.38
CA LYS A 30 24.63 6.17 13.37
C LYS A 30 23.72 5.90 12.17
N HIS A 31 23.77 4.71 11.56
CA HIS A 31 23.03 4.45 10.31
C HIS A 31 22.49 3.02 10.23
N SER A 32 21.30 2.88 9.64
CA SER A 32 20.72 1.58 9.26
C SER A 32 21.21 1.21 7.86
N ILE A 33 21.73 0.00 7.71
CA ILE A 33 22.18 -0.59 6.45
C ILE A 33 21.17 -1.63 5.95
N LEU A 34 21.14 -1.87 4.65
CA LEU A 34 20.31 -2.90 4.05
C LEU A 34 20.90 -4.28 4.35
N GLU A 35 20.19 -5.07 5.15
CA GLU A 35 20.56 -6.46 5.45
C GLU A 35 20.00 -7.41 4.38
N GLN A 36 18.75 -7.17 3.98
CA GLN A 36 18.11 -7.90 2.91
C GLN A 36 17.36 -6.92 2.01
N GLY A 37 17.86 -6.79 0.77
CA GLY A 37 17.21 -6.03 -0.28
C GLY A 37 16.12 -6.80 -1.01
N LEU A 38 15.60 -6.17 -2.06
CA LEU A 38 14.68 -6.75 -3.01
C LEU A 38 15.13 -6.43 -4.44
N LYS A 39 14.71 -7.25 -5.39
CA LYS A 39 14.82 -7.02 -6.83
C LYS A 39 13.50 -6.47 -7.34
N ILE A 40 13.59 -5.42 -8.17
CA ILE A 40 12.43 -4.84 -8.86
C ILE A 40 12.47 -5.24 -10.34
N THR A 41 11.38 -5.80 -10.85
CA THR A 41 11.18 -6.23 -12.24
C THR A 41 9.87 -5.67 -12.81
N ASN A 42 9.55 -5.99 -14.08
CA ASN A 42 8.31 -5.58 -14.78
C ASN A 42 7.99 -4.08 -14.64
N LYS A 43 9.01 -3.25 -14.78
CA LYS A 43 8.87 -1.79 -14.73
C LYS A 43 8.27 -1.32 -16.04
N ALA A 44 7.08 -0.77 -15.99
CA ALA A 44 6.42 -0.19 -17.17
C ALA A 44 5.77 1.13 -16.79
N ILE A 45 5.88 2.12 -17.68
CA ILE A 45 5.25 3.42 -17.55
C ILE A 45 4.58 3.74 -18.88
N VAL A 46 3.31 4.12 -18.80
CA VAL A 46 2.52 4.63 -19.94
C VAL A 46 2.07 6.04 -19.58
N CYS A 47 2.30 6.99 -20.46
CA CYS A 47 1.84 8.36 -20.32
C CYS A 47 1.20 8.80 -21.63
N GLN A 48 -0.14 8.85 -21.65
CA GLN A 48 -0.95 9.33 -22.76
C GLN A 48 -1.85 10.47 -22.27
N LYS A 49 -2.47 11.21 -23.20
CA LYS A 49 -3.27 12.41 -22.89
C LYS A 49 -4.31 12.18 -21.77
N ASN A 50 -5.05 11.07 -21.85
CA ASN A 50 -6.17 10.78 -20.93
C ASN A 50 -5.98 9.47 -20.14
N TYR A 51 -4.77 8.92 -20.12
CA TYR A 51 -4.48 7.67 -19.43
C TYR A 51 -3.00 7.56 -19.06
N TRP A 52 -2.73 7.45 -17.76
CA TRP A 52 -1.40 7.17 -17.24
C TRP A 52 -1.39 5.84 -16.51
N SER A 53 -0.30 5.09 -16.60
CA SER A 53 -0.12 3.88 -15.81
C SER A 53 1.33 3.69 -15.41
N ILE A 54 1.54 3.21 -14.18
CA ILE A 54 2.81 2.72 -13.68
C ILE A 54 2.64 1.31 -13.15
N ARG A 55 3.59 0.43 -13.48
CA ARG A 55 3.65 -0.93 -12.97
C ARG A 55 5.05 -1.28 -12.51
N ALA A 56 5.15 -2.01 -11.40
CA ALA A 56 6.39 -2.61 -10.94
C ALA A 56 6.11 -3.88 -10.11
N THR A 57 7.03 -4.83 -10.19
CA THR A 57 7.03 -6.05 -9.39
C THR A 57 8.24 -6.07 -8.46
N HIS A 58 8.12 -6.57 -7.23
CA HIS A 58 9.26 -6.87 -6.37
C HIS A 58 9.17 -8.24 -5.67
N ASP A 59 10.33 -8.81 -5.34
CA ASP A 59 10.47 -10.13 -4.72
C ASP A 59 10.72 -10.11 -3.19
N GLY A 60 10.55 -8.94 -2.56
CA GLY A 60 10.84 -8.74 -1.13
C GLY A 60 10.18 -9.75 -0.17
N TYR A 61 9.01 -10.28 -0.51
CA TYR A 61 8.29 -11.28 0.28
C TYR A 61 8.57 -12.74 -0.13
N SER A 62 9.38 -12.97 -1.16
CA SER A 62 9.58 -14.29 -1.77
C SER A 62 10.26 -15.28 -0.85
N LYS A 63 11.28 -14.84 -0.09
CA LYS A 63 12.04 -15.73 0.80
C LYS A 63 11.22 -16.18 2.01
N GLN A 64 10.50 -15.26 2.64
CA GLN A 64 9.78 -15.51 3.90
C GLN A 64 8.36 -16.04 3.67
N TYR A 65 7.66 -15.53 2.65
CA TYR A 65 6.24 -15.83 2.41
C TYR A 65 5.98 -16.54 1.08
N GLY A 66 7.01 -16.70 0.23
CA GLY A 66 6.87 -17.37 -1.05
C GLY A 66 6.02 -16.58 -2.04
N ILE A 67 5.94 -15.25 -1.85
CA ILE A 67 5.08 -14.34 -2.61
C ILE A 67 5.94 -13.27 -3.29
N ILE A 68 5.63 -13.00 -4.55
CA ILE A 68 6.09 -11.83 -5.30
C ILE A 68 4.93 -10.85 -5.37
N HIS A 69 5.20 -9.57 -5.13
CA HIS A 69 4.17 -8.53 -5.20
C HIS A 69 4.34 -7.73 -6.48
N ASP A 70 3.27 -7.62 -7.26
CA ASP A 70 3.19 -6.81 -8.48
C ASP A 70 2.07 -5.78 -8.33
N ARG A 71 2.41 -4.50 -8.45
CA ARG A 71 1.44 -3.40 -8.38
C ARG A 71 1.39 -2.66 -9.70
N GLN A 72 0.19 -2.43 -10.17
CA GLN A 72 -0.12 -1.47 -11.23
C GLN A 72 -1.05 -0.39 -10.67
N ILE A 73 -0.78 0.86 -11.01
CA ILE A 73 -1.68 1.98 -10.76
C ILE A 73 -1.96 2.64 -12.11
N GLU A 74 -3.23 2.88 -12.37
CA GLU A 74 -3.75 3.59 -13.52
C GLU A 74 -4.41 4.89 -13.05
N PHE A 75 -4.28 5.95 -13.85
CA PHE A 75 -4.90 7.23 -13.60
C PHE A 75 -5.60 7.72 -14.87
N PHE A 76 -6.85 8.16 -14.70
CA PHE A 76 -7.71 8.70 -15.75
C PHE A 76 -7.98 10.18 -15.42
N PRO A 77 -7.20 11.12 -15.98
CA PRO A 77 -7.27 12.55 -15.63
C PRO A 77 -8.66 13.16 -15.80
N GLU A 78 -9.35 12.86 -16.89
CA GLU A 78 -10.69 13.41 -17.18
C GLU A 78 -11.75 13.04 -16.14
N HIS A 79 -11.53 11.93 -15.41
CA HIS A 79 -12.47 11.41 -14.42
C HIS A 79 -11.96 11.59 -12.99
N ASN A 80 -10.78 12.17 -12.78
CA ASN A 80 -10.09 12.21 -11.48
C ASN A 80 -10.15 10.84 -10.78
N LYS A 81 -9.78 9.79 -11.52
CA LYS A 81 -9.95 8.40 -11.08
C LYS A 81 -8.62 7.66 -11.11
N PHE A 82 -8.29 7.03 -10.00
CA PHE A 82 -7.24 6.03 -9.91
C PHE A 82 -7.86 4.63 -9.86
N ILE A 83 -7.22 3.69 -10.55
CA ILE A 83 -7.47 2.26 -10.42
C ILE A 83 -6.16 1.60 -10.05
N GLY A 84 -6.13 0.91 -8.92
CA GLY A 84 -4.98 0.12 -8.52
C GLY A 84 -5.26 -1.36 -8.57
N ILE A 85 -4.23 -2.12 -8.95
CA ILE A 85 -4.25 -3.57 -9.04
C ILE A 85 -3.00 -4.10 -8.35
N ASP A 86 -3.19 -4.74 -7.20
CA ASP A 86 -2.15 -5.45 -6.47
C ASP A 86 -2.30 -6.95 -6.72
N LYS A 87 -1.23 -7.59 -7.20
CA LYS A 87 -1.18 -9.04 -7.44
C LYS A 87 -0.19 -9.68 -6.48
N LEU A 88 -0.65 -10.66 -5.73
CA LEU A 88 0.19 -11.54 -4.92
C LEU A 88 0.44 -12.80 -5.74
N ILE A 89 1.64 -12.91 -6.32
CA ILE A 89 2.05 -14.01 -7.18
C ILE A 89 2.71 -15.08 -6.32
N LYS A 90 2.06 -16.23 -6.17
CA LYS A 90 2.57 -17.35 -5.37
C LYS A 90 3.71 -18.05 -6.12
N LYS A 91 4.86 -18.22 -5.46
CA LYS A 91 6.03 -18.93 -5.98
C LYS A 91 6.37 -20.20 -5.21
N LYS A 92 6.04 -20.25 -3.93
CA LYS A 92 6.29 -21.41 -3.06
C LYS A 92 5.08 -21.66 -2.16
N LYS A 93 4.75 -22.93 -1.91
CA LYS A 93 3.74 -23.30 -0.90
C LYS A 93 4.30 -23.02 0.48
N ILE A 94 3.75 -22.01 1.13
CA ILE A 94 4.07 -21.57 2.51
C ILE A 94 2.72 -21.34 3.19
N LYS A 95 2.68 -21.45 4.52
CA LYS A 95 1.53 -21.17 5.37
C LYS A 95 0.84 -19.85 4.98
N SER A 96 -0.48 -19.82 5.08
CA SER A 96 -1.26 -18.59 4.93
C SER A 96 -0.79 -17.55 5.95
N SER A 97 -0.61 -16.33 5.47
CA SER A 97 -0.29 -15.13 6.25
C SER A 97 -1.35 -14.06 6.01
N ASN A 98 -1.47 -13.13 6.94
CA ASN A 98 -2.28 -11.93 6.73
C ASN A 98 -1.53 -11.01 5.76
N PHE A 99 -2.26 -10.35 4.87
CA PHE A 99 -1.73 -9.21 4.12
C PHE A 99 -2.61 -8.00 4.31
N GLU A 100 -1.99 -6.83 4.18
CA GLU A 100 -2.67 -5.55 4.18
C GLU A 100 -2.12 -4.69 3.04
N ILE A 101 -2.99 -3.92 2.41
CA ILE A 101 -2.61 -2.84 1.49
C ILE A 101 -3.01 -1.54 2.16
N ARG A 102 -2.03 -0.74 2.57
CA ARG A 102 -2.27 0.50 3.33
C ARG A 102 -2.20 1.72 2.41
N PHE A 103 -2.94 2.76 2.78
CA PHE A 103 -2.95 4.08 2.15
C PHE A 103 -2.93 5.12 3.26
N HIS A 104 -1.82 5.84 3.35
CA HIS A 104 -1.61 6.85 4.38
C HIS A 104 -2.18 8.19 3.94
N LEU A 105 -2.97 8.84 4.80
CA LEU A 105 -3.54 10.16 4.53
C LEU A 105 -2.78 11.24 5.29
N GLU A 106 -2.89 12.48 4.85
CA GLU A 106 -2.35 13.60 5.62
C GLU A 106 -3.08 13.75 6.97
N PRO A 107 -2.45 14.41 7.96
CA PRO A 107 -3.15 14.81 9.17
C PRO A 107 -4.38 15.66 8.85
N ASN A 108 -5.40 15.59 9.71
CA ASN A 108 -6.67 16.33 9.62
C ASN A 108 -7.63 15.93 8.49
N ILE A 109 -7.28 14.93 7.67
CA ILE A 109 -8.23 14.36 6.70
C ILE A 109 -9.32 13.61 7.46
N LYS A 110 -10.58 13.93 7.16
CA LYS A 110 -11.73 13.21 7.71
C LYS A 110 -12.11 12.07 6.79
N ILE A 111 -12.35 10.92 7.38
CA ILE A 111 -12.77 9.72 6.64
C ILE A 111 -13.99 9.08 7.29
N MET A 112 -14.84 8.50 6.47
CA MET A 112 -16.07 7.81 6.91
C MET A 112 -16.27 6.53 6.12
N LYS A 113 -16.27 5.39 6.82
CA LYS A 113 -16.53 4.07 6.25
C LYS A 113 -18.02 3.88 5.96
N THR A 114 -18.34 3.31 4.81
CA THR A 114 -19.72 2.95 4.46
C THR A 114 -20.19 1.70 5.20
N GLN A 115 -21.50 1.57 5.42
CA GLN A 115 -22.08 0.43 6.16
C GLN A 115 -21.76 -0.93 5.55
N ASN A 116 -21.64 -1.01 4.21
CA ASN A 116 -21.26 -2.25 3.53
C ASN A 116 -19.78 -2.64 3.69
N GLY A 117 -18.94 -1.78 4.30
CA GLY A 117 -17.52 -2.03 4.54
C GLY A 117 -16.64 -2.11 3.27
N LYS A 118 -17.17 -1.72 2.11
CA LYS A 118 -16.47 -1.78 0.82
C LYS A 118 -15.90 -0.45 0.35
N SER A 119 -16.28 0.65 1.00
CA SER A 119 -15.80 1.98 0.63
C SER A 119 -15.60 2.90 1.82
N ILE A 120 -14.77 3.91 1.61
CA ILE A 120 -14.49 4.99 2.55
C ILE A 120 -14.65 6.30 1.80
N PHE A 121 -15.46 7.20 2.35
CA PHE A 121 -15.49 8.60 1.94
C PHE A 121 -14.34 9.34 2.59
N ILE A 122 -13.72 10.24 1.84
CA ILE A 122 -12.57 11.03 2.24
C ILE A 122 -12.94 12.49 1.95
N GLU A 123 -12.96 13.33 2.98
CA GLU A 123 -13.16 14.78 2.87
C GLU A 123 -11.77 15.44 2.91
N LEU A 124 -11.41 16.07 1.80
CA LEU A 124 -10.16 16.80 1.63
C LEU A 124 -10.50 18.26 1.31
N GLU A 125 -10.42 19.13 2.31
CA GLU A 125 -10.80 20.54 2.20
C GLU A 125 -12.23 20.70 1.61
N ASN A 126 -12.33 21.17 0.37
CA ASN A 126 -13.59 21.37 -0.35
C ASN A 126 -13.86 20.27 -1.40
N GLU A 127 -13.14 19.15 -1.35
CA GLU A 127 -13.28 18.03 -2.27
C GLU A 127 -13.70 16.75 -1.55
N GLY A 128 -14.62 16.03 -2.16
CA GLY A 128 -14.98 14.68 -1.75
C GLY A 128 -14.26 13.66 -2.61
N TRP A 129 -13.74 12.61 -1.97
CA TRP A 129 -13.20 11.44 -2.64
C TRP A 129 -13.82 10.18 -2.06
N LYS A 130 -13.87 9.12 -2.87
CA LYS A 130 -14.34 7.80 -2.47
C LYS A 130 -13.30 6.75 -2.82
N PHE A 131 -12.84 6.04 -1.79
CA PHE A 131 -12.03 4.83 -1.93
C PHE A 131 -12.95 3.61 -1.95
N ILE A 132 -12.72 2.67 -2.88
CA ILE A 132 -13.59 1.50 -3.12
C ILE A 132 -12.74 0.25 -3.28
N CYS A 133 -13.14 -0.86 -2.65
CA CYS A 133 -12.64 -2.19 -2.94
C CYS A 133 -13.76 -3.23 -2.72
N ASP A 134 -14.44 -3.64 -3.78
CA ASP A 134 -15.62 -4.52 -3.66
C ASP A 134 -15.25 -5.95 -3.20
N GLY A 135 -14.07 -6.44 -3.61
CA GLY A 135 -13.63 -7.81 -3.32
C GLY A 135 -13.17 -8.05 -1.88
N HIS A 136 -12.88 -7.00 -1.11
CA HIS A 136 -12.26 -7.11 0.22
C HIS A 136 -12.95 -6.19 1.22
N THR A 137 -12.66 -6.37 2.50
CA THR A 137 -13.06 -5.39 3.52
C THR A 137 -12.06 -4.25 3.48
N VAL A 138 -12.58 -3.03 3.48
CA VAL A 138 -11.78 -1.81 3.68
C VAL A 138 -12.01 -1.34 5.10
N ASP A 139 -10.95 -0.96 5.80
CA ASP A 139 -11.04 -0.40 7.14
C ASP A 139 -10.12 0.80 7.35
N MET A 140 -10.24 1.40 8.54
CA MET A 140 -9.51 2.60 8.95
C MET A 140 -8.66 2.29 10.19
N GLU A 141 -7.46 2.87 10.25
CA GLU A 141 -6.58 2.78 11.43
C GLU A 141 -5.94 4.15 11.72
N THR A 142 -5.59 4.36 12.99
CA THR A 142 -4.71 5.48 13.36
C THR A 142 -3.27 5.15 12.98
N GLY A 143 -2.57 6.12 12.41
CA GLY A 143 -1.19 5.99 11.96
C GLY A 143 -0.25 7.06 12.50
N LEU A 144 0.99 7.03 11.99
CA LEU A 144 2.00 8.05 12.24
C LEU A 144 2.39 8.70 10.91
N TYR A 145 2.19 10.01 10.81
CA TYR A 145 2.63 10.82 9.69
C TYR A 145 4.01 11.43 9.93
N PHE A 146 4.97 11.15 9.05
CA PHE A 146 6.36 11.57 9.16
C PHE A 146 6.74 12.71 8.18
N GLY A 147 5.85 13.69 7.96
CA GLY A 147 6.09 14.79 7.02
C GLY A 147 7.18 15.79 7.40
N LYS A 148 7.58 15.84 8.69
CA LYS A 148 8.66 16.71 9.18
C LYS A 148 9.75 15.89 9.86
N LYS A 149 11.01 16.16 9.50
CA LYS A 149 12.19 15.45 10.01
C LYS A 149 12.21 15.46 11.55
N ASN A 150 12.37 14.27 12.14
CA ASN A 150 12.45 14.04 13.59
C ASN A 150 11.18 14.40 14.38
N SER A 151 10.03 14.50 13.71
CA SER A 151 8.72 14.63 14.36
C SER A 151 7.72 13.70 13.71
N TYR A 152 6.64 13.40 14.42
CA TYR A 152 5.48 12.72 13.85
C TYR A 152 4.21 13.38 14.39
N ILE A 153 3.13 13.23 13.65
CA ILE A 153 1.77 13.61 14.05
C ILE A 153 0.89 12.41 13.76
N GLU A 154 -0.16 12.21 14.57
CA GLU A 154 -1.15 11.17 14.29
C GLU A 154 -1.94 11.52 13.03
N ASN A 155 -2.29 10.49 12.26
CA ASN A 155 -3.13 10.61 11.09
C ASN A 155 -4.11 9.42 11.03
N GLN A 156 -4.98 9.41 10.03
CA GLN A 156 -5.84 8.27 9.73
C GLN A 156 -5.37 7.63 8.42
N ASN A 157 -5.44 6.31 8.35
CA ASN A 157 -5.06 5.53 7.19
C ASN A 157 -6.21 4.63 6.76
N ILE A 158 -6.24 4.32 5.47
CA ILE A 158 -7.13 3.32 4.90
C ILE A 158 -6.32 2.04 4.69
N PHE A 159 -6.92 0.89 4.97
CA PHE A 159 -6.30 -0.38 4.60
C PHE A 159 -7.30 -1.40 4.06
N ILE A 160 -6.83 -2.21 3.13
CA ILE A 160 -7.50 -3.42 2.67
C ILE A 160 -6.81 -4.59 3.35
N SER A 161 -7.56 -5.52 3.95
CA SER A 161 -6.99 -6.72 4.58
C SER A 161 -7.47 -8.02 3.93
N GLY A 162 -6.64 -9.06 4.03
CA GLY A 162 -6.97 -10.39 3.53
C GLY A 162 -5.97 -11.45 3.95
N MET A 163 -6.24 -12.69 3.55
CA MET A 163 -5.38 -13.85 3.80
C MET A 163 -4.72 -14.30 2.50
N THR A 164 -3.42 -14.55 2.55
CA THR A 164 -2.69 -15.09 1.38
C THR A 164 -3.14 -16.52 1.10
N GLN A 165 -3.35 -16.87 -0.17
CA GLN A 165 -3.80 -18.19 -0.58
C GLN A 165 -2.67 -19.00 -1.24
N ASN A 166 -2.95 -20.27 -1.54
CA ASN A 166 -2.03 -21.16 -2.27
C ASN A 166 -2.09 -20.95 -3.80
N GLU A 167 -2.68 -19.84 -4.23
CA GLU A 167 -2.83 -19.44 -5.63
C GLU A 167 -2.53 -17.94 -5.78
N ASN A 168 -2.51 -17.46 -7.03
CA ASN A 168 -2.33 -16.04 -7.28
C ASN A 168 -3.59 -15.27 -6.91
N GLN A 169 -3.43 -14.17 -6.19
CA GLN A 169 -4.55 -13.30 -5.82
C GLN A 169 -4.41 -11.94 -6.51
N THR A 170 -5.53 -11.36 -6.89
CA THR A 170 -5.61 -10.01 -7.47
C THR A 170 -6.57 -9.18 -6.64
N ILE A 171 -6.10 -8.04 -6.17
CA ILE A 171 -6.87 -7.08 -5.39
C ILE A 171 -6.97 -5.81 -6.23
N LYS A 172 -8.20 -5.42 -6.57
CA LYS A 172 -8.50 -4.19 -7.30
C LYS A 172 -9.12 -3.18 -6.36
N TRP A 173 -8.65 -1.94 -6.41
CA TRP A 173 -9.19 -0.82 -5.67
C TRP A 173 -9.31 0.41 -6.57
N GLU A 174 -10.21 1.31 -6.21
CA GLU A 174 -10.45 2.55 -6.95
C GLU A 174 -10.44 3.73 -5.97
N LEU A 175 -9.89 4.87 -6.39
CA LEU A 175 -9.99 6.14 -5.71
C LEU A 175 -10.52 7.15 -6.73
N ILE A 176 -11.70 7.70 -6.47
CA ILE A 176 -12.39 8.58 -7.42
C ILE A 176 -12.91 9.83 -6.71
N LYS A 177 -12.78 10.98 -7.36
CA LYS A 177 -13.40 12.22 -6.91
C LYS A 177 -14.92 12.15 -7.08
N ILE A 178 -15.68 12.60 -6.08
CA ILE A 178 -17.16 12.65 -6.08
C ILE A 178 -17.70 14.07 -6.23
#